data_AF-A0A2C9JCY1-F1
#
_entry.id   AF-A0A2C9JCY1-F1
#
_cell.length_a   1.000
_cell.length_b   1.000
_cell.length_c   1.000
_cell.angle_alpha   90.00
_cell.angle_beta   90.00
_cell.angle_gamma   90.00
#
_symmetry.space_group_name_H-M   'P 1'
#
loop_
_entity.id
_entity.type
_entity.pdbx_description
1 polymer ?
#
loop_
_entity_poly.entity_id
_entity_poly.type
_entity_poly.pdbx_seq_one_letter_code
_entity_poly.pdbx_strand_id
1 'polypeptide(L)'
;MASESESENEQAAKPSRITVENVVEAIKGLKEAKGCTVTSLKKYIASNFKEQLNKSDITKQVNMALKKGLKDGQISKVSGYKYALSMKDDDEGSKKRRRRRNDDDDDLRPKRRRRSRRRRRSRRRRRRSRRRRSRRRRSRRRRRRRSRRRRGRRRSRRRSRRRRRRRR
;
A
#
# COMPACT_ATOMS: atom_id res chain seq x y z
N MET A 1 14.37 57.34 -28.04
CA MET A 1 14.08 55.89 -28.17
C MET A 1 14.56 55.23 -26.89
N ALA A 2 13.65 55.06 -25.93
CA ALA A 2 13.93 54.40 -24.66
C ALA A 2 13.79 52.88 -24.89
N SER A 3 14.87 52.14 -24.64
CA SER A 3 14.86 50.68 -24.61
C SER A 3 15.07 50.26 -23.16
N GLU A 4 13.97 50.05 -22.47
CA GLU A 4 13.90 49.36 -21.18
C GLU A 4 14.25 47.89 -21.41
N SER A 5 15.40 47.46 -20.90
CA SER A 5 15.74 46.03 -20.80
C SER A 5 15.33 45.53 -19.43
N GLU A 6 14.15 44.92 -19.39
CA GLU A 6 13.59 44.23 -18.23
C GLU A 6 14.42 42.97 -17.87
N SER A 7 14.93 42.97 -16.64
CA SER A 7 14.98 41.87 -15.67
C SER A 7 15.14 40.41 -16.15
N GLU A 8 16.27 39.80 -15.76
CA GLU A 8 16.24 38.47 -15.11
C GLU A 8 17.20 38.48 -13.91
N ASN A 9 16.64 38.84 -12.74
CA ASN A 9 17.25 38.63 -11.44
C ASN A 9 16.66 37.34 -10.86
N GLU A 10 17.38 36.21 -10.97
CA GLU A 10 17.12 35.02 -10.15
C GLU A 10 18.37 34.66 -9.36
N GLN A 11 18.63 35.45 -8.31
CA GLN A 11 19.37 34.95 -7.16
C GLN A 11 18.51 33.92 -6.41
N ALA A 12 18.64 32.64 -6.75
CA ALA A 12 18.06 31.57 -5.94
C ALA A 12 19.01 31.24 -4.77
N ALA A 13 18.69 31.77 -3.60
CA ALA A 13 19.29 31.39 -2.32
C ALA A 13 19.38 29.86 -2.19
N LYS A 14 20.58 29.32 -1.95
CA LYS A 14 20.88 27.87 -1.93
C LYS A 14 19.83 27.12 -1.10
N PRO A 15 18.86 26.41 -1.71
CA PRO A 15 17.88 25.68 -0.93
C PRO A 15 18.56 24.42 -0.38
N SER A 16 18.56 24.26 0.93
CA SER A 16 19.00 23.03 1.61
C SER A 16 18.08 21.82 1.36
N ARG A 17 17.17 21.92 0.38
CA ARG A 17 16.11 20.95 0.06
C ARG A 17 15.93 20.85 -1.44
N ILE A 18 15.77 19.62 -1.95
CA ILE A 18 15.43 19.39 -3.36
C ILE A 18 14.04 19.96 -3.64
N THR A 19 13.98 20.94 -4.54
CA THR A 19 12.74 21.55 -5.04
C THR A 19 12.23 20.82 -6.29
N VAL A 20 11.05 21.24 -6.77
CA VAL A 20 10.46 20.69 -8.01
C VAL A 20 11.29 21.07 -9.23
N GLU A 21 11.85 22.29 -9.25
CA GLU A 21 12.74 22.80 -10.30
C GLU A 21 13.97 21.89 -10.49
N ASN A 22 14.65 21.50 -9.42
CA ASN A 22 15.79 20.58 -9.48
C ASN A 22 15.42 19.24 -10.14
N VAL A 23 14.17 18.77 -9.93
CA VAL A 23 13.67 17.54 -10.56
C VAL A 23 13.33 17.78 -12.03
N VAL A 24 12.77 18.93 -12.37
CA VAL A 24 12.49 19.33 -13.77
C VAL A 24 13.79 19.45 -14.56
N GLU A 25 14.80 20.12 -14.01
CA GLU A 25 16.14 20.20 -14.59
C GLU A 25 16.78 18.84 -14.75
N ALA A 26 16.66 17.96 -13.75
CA ALA A 26 17.15 16.59 -13.85
C ALA A 26 16.46 15.80 -14.97
N ILE A 27 15.15 15.97 -15.17
CA ILE A 27 14.43 15.34 -16.29
C ILE A 27 14.91 15.91 -17.63
N LYS A 28 15.13 17.24 -17.72
CA LYS A 28 15.68 17.89 -18.92
C LYS A 28 17.10 17.39 -19.24
N GLY A 29 17.95 17.24 -18.23
CA GLY A 29 19.34 16.82 -18.38
C GLY A 29 19.49 15.34 -18.75
N LEU A 30 18.63 14.47 -18.24
CA LEU A 30 18.66 13.03 -18.55
C LEU A 30 18.17 12.69 -19.97
N LYS A 31 17.40 13.58 -20.62
CA LYS A 31 16.86 13.44 -22.00
C LYS A 31 16.32 12.03 -22.32
N GLU A 32 15.77 11.33 -21.34
CA GLU A 32 15.25 9.97 -21.54
C GLU A 32 13.90 10.02 -22.28
N ALA A 33 13.87 9.62 -23.56
CA ALA A 33 12.66 9.61 -24.40
C ALA A 33 11.49 8.78 -23.83
N LYS A 34 11.76 7.83 -22.93
CA LYS A 34 10.76 6.96 -22.29
C LYS A 34 10.37 7.43 -20.88
N GLY A 35 10.83 8.61 -20.46
CA GLY A 35 10.69 9.16 -19.12
C GLY A 35 11.72 8.59 -18.13
N CYS A 36 12.04 9.41 -17.14
CA CYS A 36 13.06 9.16 -16.12
C CYS A 36 12.51 8.35 -14.94
N THR A 37 13.34 7.49 -14.36
CA THR A 37 13.03 6.79 -13.11
C THR A 37 13.50 7.58 -11.89
N VAL A 38 12.90 7.32 -10.72
CA VAL A 38 13.37 7.91 -9.44
C VAL A 38 14.85 7.60 -9.19
N THR A 39 15.30 6.42 -9.60
CA THR A 39 16.72 6.02 -9.52
C THR A 39 17.62 6.84 -10.44
N SER A 40 17.19 7.11 -11.68
CA SER A 40 17.94 7.99 -12.61
C SER A 40 18.02 9.41 -12.05
N LEU A 41 16.89 9.95 -11.56
CA LEU A 41 16.82 11.29 -10.97
C LEU A 41 17.69 11.41 -9.73
N LYS A 42 17.69 10.40 -8.84
CA LYS A 42 18.57 10.37 -7.68
C LYS A 42 20.04 10.41 -8.08
N LYS A 43 20.45 9.63 -9.08
CA LYS A 43 21.83 9.60 -9.57
C LYS A 43 22.22 10.96 -10.14
N TYR A 44 21.39 11.52 -11.01
CA TYR A 44 21.63 12.82 -11.62
C TYR A 44 21.75 13.93 -10.56
N ILE A 45 20.83 13.97 -9.60
CA ILE A 45 20.83 15.00 -8.57
C ILE A 45 22.04 14.84 -7.64
N ALA A 46 22.41 13.60 -7.28
CA ALA A 46 23.60 13.35 -6.47
C ALA A 46 24.91 13.72 -7.19
N SER A 47 24.95 13.61 -8.51
CA SER A 47 26.13 13.95 -9.32
C SER A 47 26.27 15.46 -9.56
N ASN A 48 25.17 16.17 -9.79
CA ASN A 48 25.16 17.59 -10.15
C ASN A 48 25.02 18.52 -8.93
N PHE A 49 24.25 18.14 -7.91
CA PHE A 49 23.99 18.96 -6.73
C PHE A 49 24.73 18.41 -5.49
N LYS A 50 26.07 18.35 -5.59
CA LYS A 50 26.97 17.78 -4.57
C LYS A 50 26.88 18.49 -3.21
N GLU A 51 26.44 19.77 -3.19
CA GLU A 51 26.38 20.60 -1.98
C GLU A 51 25.12 20.39 -1.13
N GLN A 52 24.06 19.74 -1.63
CA GLN A 52 22.73 19.87 -1.01
C GLN A 52 22.25 18.71 -0.10
N LEU A 53 22.96 17.58 0.04
CA LEU A 53 22.28 16.37 0.48
C LEU A 53 23.03 15.41 1.42
N ASN A 54 22.43 15.22 2.59
CA ASN A 54 22.51 13.97 3.34
C ASN A 54 21.96 12.83 2.47
N LYS A 55 22.81 11.87 2.10
CA LYS A 55 22.51 10.77 1.16
C LYS A 55 21.27 9.95 1.55
N SER A 56 20.90 9.95 2.83
CA SER A 56 19.73 9.27 3.40
C SER A 56 18.38 9.91 2.99
N ASP A 57 18.33 11.22 2.77
CA ASP A 57 17.05 11.94 2.60
C ASP A 57 16.73 12.35 1.16
N ILE A 58 17.69 12.21 0.24
CA ILE A 58 17.53 12.47 -1.21
C ILE A 58 16.27 11.80 -1.76
N THR A 59 16.10 10.52 -1.46
CA THR A 59 15.01 9.71 -2.02
C THR A 59 13.65 10.23 -1.56
N LYS A 60 13.53 10.67 -0.31
CA LYS A 60 12.27 11.21 0.24
C LYS A 60 11.96 12.55 -0.39
N GLN A 61 12.95 13.43 -0.48
CA GLN A 61 12.79 14.76 -1.05
C GLN A 61 12.44 14.71 -2.55
N VAL A 62 13.12 13.86 -3.34
CA VAL A 62 12.77 13.63 -4.75
C VAL A 62 11.33 13.11 -4.89
N ASN A 63 10.90 12.17 -4.05
CA ASN A 63 9.53 11.67 -4.08
C ASN A 63 8.49 12.73 -3.70
N MET A 64 8.82 13.64 -2.77
CA MET A 64 7.95 14.75 -2.41
C MET A 64 7.85 15.77 -3.54
N ALA A 65 8.98 16.14 -4.15
CA ALA A 65 9.05 17.03 -5.29
C ALA A 65 8.29 16.45 -6.49
N LEU A 66 8.45 15.17 -6.80
CA LEU A 66 7.66 14.48 -7.84
C LEU A 66 6.16 14.52 -7.56
N LYS A 67 5.74 14.26 -6.31
CA LYS A 67 4.32 14.34 -5.95
C LYS A 67 3.77 15.76 -6.09
N LYS A 68 4.57 16.78 -5.77
CA LYS A 68 4.19 18.19 -5.92
C LYS A 68 4.11 18.56 -7.40
N GLY A 69 5.14 18.26 -8.19
CA GLY A 69 5.15 18.50 -9.64
C GLY A 69 4.06 17.74 -10.43
N LEU A 70 3.62 16.57 -9.94
CA LEU A 70 2.45 15.87 -10.50
C LEU A 70 1.12 16.58 -10.19
N LYS A 71 1.02 17.25 -9.03
CA LYS A 71 -0.18 18.02 -8.67
C LYS A 71 -0.22 19.33 -9.44
N ASP A 72 0.93 19.98 -9.57
CA ASP A 72 1.08 21.27 -10.25
C ASP A 72 1.04 21.11 -11.79
N GLY A 73 1.02 19.87 -12.30
CA GLY A 73 0.93 19.56 -13.73
C GLY A 73 2.23 19.82 -14.52
N GLN A 74 3.34 20.10 -13.83
CA GLN A 74 4.66 20.28 -14.46
C GLN A 74 5.28 18.95 -14.91
N ILE A 75 4.97 17.88 -14.18
CA ILE A 75 5.49 16.53 -14.43
C ILE A 75 4.30 15.62 -14.73
N SER A 76 4.45 14.75 -15.72
CA SER A 76 3.47 13.72 -16.07
C SER A 76 4.02 12.32 -15.80
N LYS A 77 3.12 11.39 -15.51
CA LYS A 77 3.46 9.99 -15.25
C LYS A 77 3.23 9.15 -16.51
N VAL A 78 4.31 8.86 -17.24
CA VAL A 78 4.25 8.12 -18.51
C VAL A 78 3.84 6.65 -18.29
N SER A 79 4.56 5.92 -17.42
CA SER A 79 4.32 4.49 -17.21
C SER A 79 4.85 4.04 -15.86
N GLY A 80 3.98 3.49 -15.01
CA GLY A 80 4.33 2.78 -13.77
C GLY A 80 5.21 3.56 -12.79
N TYR A 81 6.53 3.56 -13.01
CA TYR A 81 7.56 4.19 -12.18
C TYR A 81 8.40 5.24 -12.95
N LYS A 82 7.94 5.66 -14.14
CA LYS A 82 8.60 6.63 -15.01
C LYS A 82 7.86 7.97 -15.05
N TYR A 83 8.62 9.05 -15.06
CA TYR A 83 8.16 10.43 -15.03
C TYR A 83 8.78 11.20 -16.19
N ALA A 84 7.99 12.03 -16.86
CA ALA A 84 8.46 12.95 -17.89
C ALA A 84 7.88 14.33 -17.64
N LEU A 85 8.37 15.34 -18.35
CA LEU A 85 7.73 16.65 -18.35
C LEU A 85 6.36 16.54 -18.99
N SER A 86 5.38 17.24 -18.44
CA SER A 86 4.07 17.29 -19.07
C SER A 86 4.14 18.21 -20.28
N MET A 87 4.03 17.66 -21.48
CA MET A 87 3.61 18.45 -22.64
C MET A 87 2.12 18.71 -22.44
N LYS A 88 1.70 19.99 -22.45
CA LYS A 88 0.33 20.40 -22.11
C LYS A 88 -0.72 20.01 -23.16
N ASP A 89 -0.35 19.29 -24.22
CA ASP A 89 -1.20 19.15 -25.41
C ASP A 89 -1.80 17.75 -25.67
N ASP A 90 -1.48 16.70 -24.90
CA ASP A 90 -1.84 15.32 -25.29
C ASP A 90 -2.80 14.54 -24.36
N ASP A 91 -3.34 15.16 -23.31
CA ASP A 91 -4.12 14.41 -22.30
C ASP A 91 -5.56 14.06 -22.74
N GLU A 92 -6.04 14.57 -23.88
CA GLU A 92 -7.33 14.15 -24.48
C GLU A 92 -7.24 12.88 -25.33
N GLY A 93 -6.10 12.58 -25.95
CA GLY A 93 -5.96 11.44 -26.86
C GLY A 93 -5.86 10.07 -26.17
N SER A 94 -5.36 10.04 -24.94
CA SER A 94 -5.01 8.80 -24.24
C SER A 94 -6.20 8.09 -23.57
N LYS A 95 -7.26 8.83 -23.20
CA LYS A 95 -8.46 8.26 -22.57
C LYS A 95 -9.40 7.59 -23.58
N LYS A 96 -9.44 8.06 -24.84
CA LYS A 96 -10.34 7.51 -25.88
C LYS A 96 -9.81 6.19 -26.49
N ARG A 97 -8.49 6.01 -26.61
CA ARG A 97 -7.88 4.75 -27.11
C ARG A 97 -7.94 3.59 -26.11
N ARG A 98 -8.02 3.86 -24.80
CA ARG A 98 -8.13 2.81 -23.77
C ARG A 98 -9.51 2.15 -23.68
N ARG A 99 -10.57 2.81 -24.17
CA ARG A 99 -11.93 2.25 -24.16
C ARG A 99 -12.24 1.35 -25.36
N ARG A 100 -11.44 1.36 -26.43
CA ARG A 100 -11.71 0.57 -27.65
C ARG A 100 -10.83 -0.67 -27.84
N ARG A 101 -9.94 -1.00 -26.89
CA ARG A 101 -8.94 -2.07 -27.08
C ARG A 101 -9.01 -3.23 -26.09
N ASN A 102 -10.06 -3.33 -25.28
CA ASN A 102 -10.16 -4.35 -24.23
C ASN A 102 -11.39 -5.26 -24.32
N ASP A 103 -12.22 -5.16 -25.36
CA ASP A 103 -13.45 -5.97 -25.43
C ASP A 103 -13.34 -7.23 -26.31
N ASP A 104 -12.29 -7.40 -27.13
CA ASP A 104 -12.24 -8.52 -28.10
C ASP A 104 -11.18 -9.61 -27.85
N ASP A 105 -10.35 -9.51 -26.80
CA ASP A 105 -9.20 -10.44 -26.58
C ASP A 105 -9.27 -11.28 -25.30
N ASP A 106 -10.41 -11.32 -24.60
CA ASP A 106 -10.55 -12.05 -23.33
C ASP A 106 -10.98 -13.53 -23.47
N ASP A 107 -11.17 -14.04 -24.70
CA ASP A 107 -11.64 -15.42 -24.94
C ASP A 107 -10.53 -16.48 -25.13
N LEU A 108 -9.27 -16.09 -25.40
CA LEU A 108 -8.16 -17.05 -25.53
C LEU A 108 -7.31 -17.22 -24.26
N ARG A 109 -7.64 -16.50 -23.18
CA ARG A 109 -6.81 -16.54 -21.96
C ARG A 109 -7.08 -17.83 -21.16
N PRO A 110 -6.06 -18.67 -20.86
CA PRO A 110 -6.30 -19.91 -20.13
C PRO A 110 -6.90 -19.64 -18.75
N LYS A 111 -8.19 -20.01 -18.56
CA LYS A 111 -9.00 -19.90 -17.32
C LYS A 111 -8.40 -20.62 -16.08
N ARG A 112 -7.15 -21.09 -16.13
CA ARG A 112 -6.48 -21.90 -15.10
C ARG A 112 -6.17 -21.11 -13.81
N ARG A 113 -5.96 -19.79 -13.87
CA ARG A 113 -5.55 -18.98 -12.69
C ARG A 113 -6.70 -18.60 -11.74
N ARG A 114 -7.95 -18.48 -12.20
CA ARG A 114 -9.10 -18.16 -11.31
C ARG A 114 -9.52 -19.34 -10.41
N ARG A 115 -9.29 -20.59 -10.85
CA ARG A 115 -9.65 -21.81 -10.08
C ARG A 115 -8.82 -22.00 -8.80
N SER A 116 -7.55 -21.56 -8.79
CA SER A 116 -6.65 -21.74 -7.64
C SER A 116 -6.97 -20.80 -6.46
N ARG A 117 -7.34 -19.54 -6.74
CA ARG A 117 -7.74 -18.56 -5.70
C ARG A 117 -9.04 -18.97 -4.99
N ARG A 118 -10.03 -19.49 -5.73
CA ARG A 118 -11.31 -19.96 -5.15
C ARG A 118 -11.11 -21.19 -4.24
N ARG A 119 -10.23 -22.14 -4.63
CA ARG A 119 -9.85 -23.29 -3.80
C ARG A 119 -9.09 -22.90 -2.51
N ARG A 120 -8.21 -21.88 -2.55
CA ARG A 120 -7.51 -21.39 -1.35
C ARG A 120 -8.47 -20.72 -0.35
N ARG A 121 -9.42 -19.92 -0.84
CA ARG A 121 -10.44 -19.24 0.02
C ARG A 121 -11.38 -20.26 0.69
N SER A 122 -11.80 -21.33 -0.01
CA SER A 122 -12.67 -22.37 0.57
C SER A 122 -11.95 -23.22 1.63
N ARG A 123 -10.68 -23.58 1.42
CA ARG A 123 -9.86 -24.29 2.43
C ARG A 123 -9.70 -23.47 3.71
N ARG A 124 -9.45 -22.15 3.61
CA ARG A 124 -9.32 -21.26 4.79
C ARG A 124 -10.64 -21.16 5.58
N ARG A 125 -11.79 -21.06 4.89
CA ARG A 125 -13.13 -21.08 5.52
C ARG A 125 -13.41 -22.41 6.24
N ARG A 126 -13.11 -23.56 5.62
CA ARG A 126 -13.28 -24.89 6.24
C ARG A 126 -12.42 -25.05 7.51
N ARG A 127 -11.16 -24.62 7.49
CA ARG A 127 -10.27 -24.65 8.69
C ARG A 127 -10.83 -23.78 9.83
N ARG A 128 -11.33 -22.58 9.53
CA ARG A 128 -11.91 -21.67 10.55
C ARG A 128 -13.19 -22.24 11.18
N SER A 129 -14.04 -22.89 10.38
CA SER A 129 -15.26 -23.58 10.86
C SER A 129 -14.94 -24.77 11.78
N ARG A 130 -13.99 -25.64 11.40
CA ARG A 130 -13.54 -26.77 12.24
C ARG A 130 -13.00 -26.30 13.59
N ARG A 131 -12.20 -25.23 13.62
CA ARG A 131 -11.65 -24.66 14.87
C ARG A 131 -12.76 -24.12 15.79
N ARG A 132 -13.79 -23.47 15.24
CA ARG A 132 -14.98 -23.01 16.00
C ARG A 132 -15.77 -24.19 16.59
N ARG A 133 -16.01 -25.25 15.81
CA ARG A 133 -16.76 -26.45 16.27
C ARG A 133 -16.01 -27.18 17.40
N SER A 134 -14.68 -27.31 17.28
CA SER A 134 -13.81 -27.88 18.33
C SER A 134 -13.88 -27.08 19.65
N ARG A 135 -13.77 -25.74 19.58
CA ARG A 135 -13.89 -24.87 20.77
C ARG A 135 -15.25 -25.01 21.46
N ARG A 136 -16.35 -25.03 20.70
CA ARG A 136 -17.71 -25.26 21.24
C ARG A 136 -17.83 -26.62 21.94
N ARG A 137 -17.30 -27.70 21.35
CA ARG A 137 -17.29 -29.04 21.98
C ARG A 137 -16.49 -29.06 23.28
N ARG A 138 -15.28 -28.46 23.32
CA ARG A 138 -14.47 -28.35 24.54
C ARG A 138 -15.19 -27.57 25.65
N SER A 139 -15.83 -26.45 25.31
CA SER A 139 -16.61 -25.66 26.27
C SER A 139 -17.79 -26.45 26.86
N ARG A 140 -18.58 -27.14 26.02
CA ARG A 140 -19.68 -28.01 26.47
C ARG A 140 -19.17 -29.13 27.40
N ARG A 141 -18.05 -29.78 27.09
CA ARG A 141 -17.44 -30.82 27.94
C ARG A 141 -17.00 -30.26 29.30
N ARG A 142 -16.39 -29.07 29.35
CA ARG A 142 -16.04 -28.38 30.60
C ARG A 142 -17.27 -28.06 31.45
N ARG A 143 -18.35 -27.52 30.84
CA ARG A 143 -19.62 -27.24 31.55
C ARG A 143 -20.24 -28.51 32.15
N ARG A 144 -20.31 -29.61 31.38
CA ARG A 144 -20.80 -30.91 31.88
C ARG A 144 -19.99 -31.43 33.07
N ARG A 145 -18.65 -31.37 33.01
CA ARG A 145 -17.78 -31.75 34.14
C ARG A 145 -18.03 -30.91 35.39
N ARG A 146 -18.16 -29.58 35.26
CA ARG A 146 -18.48 -28.69 36.39
C ARG A 146 -19.85 -29.01 37.01
N SER A 147 -20.87 -29.27 36.19
CA SER A 147 -22.20 -29.67 36.67
C SER A 147 -22.18 -30.97 37.46
N ARG A 148 -21.49 -32.01 36.95
CA ARG A 148 -21.32 -33.30 37.66
C ARG A 148 -20.62 -33.12 39.02
N ARG A 149 -19.55 -32.33 39.08
CA ARG A 149 -18.86 -32.01 40.35
C ARG A 149 -19.78 -31.31 41.36
N ARG A 150 -20.59 -30.34 40.91
CA ARG A 150 -21.57 -29.64 41.77
C ARG A 150 -22.64 -30.61 42.30
N ARG A 151 -23.18 -31.48 41.45
CA ARG A 151 -24.17 -32.50 41.86
C ARG A 151 -23.57 -33.49 42.86
N GLY A 152 -22.34 -33.96 42.64
CA GLY A 152 -21.62 -34.84 43.58
C GLY A 152 -21.44 -34.21 44.97
N ARG A 153 -20.97 -32.95 45.02
CA ARG A 153 -20.84 -32.21 46.29
C ARG A 153 -22.18 -32.05 47.01
N ARG A 154 -23.27 -31.74 46.29
CA ARG A 154 -24.63 -31.66 46.87
C ARG A 154 -25.08 -33.01 47.43
N ARG A 155 -24.85 -34.12 46.72
CA ARG A 155 -25.22 -35.48 47.16
C ARG A 155 -24.44 -35.89 48.42
N SER A 156 -23.14 -35.59 48.48
CA SER A 156 -22.31 -35.83 49.67
C SER A 156 -22.79 -35.03 50.88
N ARG A 157 -23.04 -33.72 50.72
CA ARG A 157 -23.61 -32.87 51.80
C ARG A 157 -24.95 -33.39 52.31
N ARG A 158 -25.86 -33.83 51.42
CA ARG A 158 -27.14 -34.44 51.81
C ARG A 158 -26.95 -35.74 52.59
N ARG A 159 -26.03 -36.62 52.17
CA ARG A 159 -25.70 -37.85 52.91
C ARG A 159 -25.13 -37.57 54.30
N SER A 160 -24.20 -36.61 54.40
CA SER A 160 -23.63 -36.18 55.68
C SER A 160 -24.70 -35.65 56.65
N ARG A 161 -25.60 -34.78 56.18
CA ARG A 161 -26.74 -34.28 56.98
C ARG A 161 -27.67 -35.41 57.45
N ARG A 162 -27.99 -36.38 56.59
CA ARG A 162 -28.80 -37.56 56.97
C ARG A 162 -28.12 -38.41 58.05
N ARG A 163 -26.81 -38.64 57.96
CA ARG A 163 -26.06 -39.39 58.98
C ARG A 163 -26.06 -38.67 60.33
N ARG A 164 -25.89 -37.35 60.35
CA ARG A 164 -25.96 -36.55 61.59
C ARG A 164 -27.33 -36.63 62.27
N ARG A 165 -28.42 -36.63 61.49
CA ARG A 165 -29.79 -36.77 62.02
C ARG A 165 -30.12 -38.16 62.60
N ARG A 166 -29.39 -39.21 62.22
CA ARG A 166 -29.60 -40.57 62.78
C ARG A 166 -28.81 -40.83 64.05
N ARG A 167 -27.90 -39.92 64.44
CA ARG A 167 -27.05 -40.02 65.63
C ARG A 167 -27.53 -39.13 66.78
N ARG A 168 -28.56 -38.33 66.52
CA ARG A 168 -29.34 -37.61 67.52
C ARG A 168 -30.65 -38.36 67.66
#